data_AF-A0A820VHW2-F1
#
_entry.id   AF-A0A820VHW2-F1
#
_cell.length_a   1.000
_cell.length_b   1.000
_cell.length_c   1.000
_cell.angle_alpha   90.00
_cell.angle_beta   90.00
_cell.angle_gamma   90.00
#
_symmetry.space_group_name_H-M   'P 1'
#
loop_
_entity.id
_entity.type
_entity.pdbx_description
1 polymer ?
#
loop_
_entity_poly.entity_id
_entity_poly.type
_entity_poly.pdbx_seq_one_letter_code
_entity_poly.pdbx_strand_id
1 'polypeptide(L)'
;MSNYLIVLTENGVEENGKRKRKTDKSAERAKRPRSTTKEWIAPSSNDKEEPKPSTKTPSIVPNQITFGRFEFKTEDSVDTSPKKKKTKKFQNKKQQLISTLKKVESEQDEINRLKEENPEEGKEILRSKNWKTALAKAKGEKIRDNVQLLRKSIKKQSKLRERSAKKWQRNKSETNKRVKEKQEKRQTNLQKRKDDKKSKIKKRLIKKGRLIS
;
A
#
# COMPACT_ATOMS: atom_id res chain seq x y z
N MET A 1 -19.99 41.67 -55.71
CA MET A 1 -18.56 41.74 -56.04
C MET A 1 -17.81 40.76 -55.14
N SER A 2 -17.10 39.82 -55.77
CA SER A 2 -15.98 39.02 -55.27
C SER A 2 -16.21 38.03 -54.12
N ASN A 3 -16.35 36.75 -54.52
CA ASN A 3 -15.96 35.58 -53.74
C ASN A 3 -14.45 35.59 -53.47
N TYR A 4 -14.04 35.29 -52.23
CA TYR A 4 -12.73 34.68 -51.98
C TYR A 4 -12.86 33.52 -51.00
N LEU A 5 -12.85 32.32 -51.56
CA LEU A 5 -12.33 31.12 -50.92
C LEU A 5 -10.84 31.33 -50.63
N ILE A 6 -10.41 31.06 -49.39
CA ILE A 6 -9.03 30.66 -49.11
C ILE A 6 -9.10 29.35 -48.34
N VAL A 7 -8.88 28.28 -49.11
CA VAL A 7 -8.47 26.96 -48.63
C VAL A 7 -6.98 27.08 -48.29
N LEU A 8 -6.62 26.83 -47.03
CA LEU A 8 -5.26 26.46 -46.67
C LEU A 8 -5.31 25.14 -45.90
N THR A 9 -5.07 24.07 -46.64
CA THR A 9 -4.50 22.83 -46.16
C THR A 9 -3.06 23.09 -45.72
N GLU A 10 -2.68 22.72 -44.51
CA GLU A 10 -1.34 22.18 -44.27
C GLU A 10 -1.25 21.41 -42.96
N ASN A 11 -0.49 20.33 -43.04
CA ASN A 11 -0.37 19.28 -42.06
C ASN A 11 0.50 19.75 -40.88
N GLY A 12 0.04 19.49 -39.66
CA GLY A 12 0.79 19.79 -38.44
C GLY A 12 0.51 18.76 -37.34
N VAL A 13 0.80 17.49 -37.62
CA VAL A 13 0.84 16.44 -36.60
C VAL A 13 2.07 16.71 -35.72
N GLU A 14 1.87 17.38 -34.58
CA GLU A 14 2.91 17.48 -33.55
C GLU A 14 3.06 16.12 -32.84
N GLU A 15 3.97 15.33 -33.40
CA GLU A 15 4.48 14.09 -32.85
C GLU A 15 5.33 14.40 -31.59
N ASN A 16 4.74 14.29 -30.40
CA ASN A 16 5.47 14.44 -29.14
C ASN A 16 6.42 13.24 -28.94
N GLY A 17 7.67 13.45 -29.37
CA GLY A 17 8.78 12.51 -29.34
C GLY A 17 9.10 11.99 -27.93
N LYS A 18 8.92 10.67 -27.76
CA LYS A 18 9.37 9.89 -26.62
C LYS A 18 10.91 9.86 -26.57
N ARG A 19 11.53 10.69 -25.72
CA ARG A 19 12.95 10.51 -25.36
C ARG A 19 13.12 9.26 -24.49
N LYS A 20 13.42 8.12 -25.14
CA LYS A 20 13.92 6.90 -24.48
C LYS A 20 15.33 7.17 -23.95
N ARG A 21 15.51 7.19 -22.62
CA ARG A 21 16.84 7.10 -22.02
C ARG A 21 17.30 5.63 -22.11
N LYS A 22 18.34 5.41 -22.91
CA LYS A 22 19.00 4.12 -23.10
C LYS A 22 19.64 3.63 -21.79
N THR A 23 19.68 2.31 -21.71
CA THR A 23 19.99 1.44 -20.59
C THR A 23 21.44 0.95 -20.69
N ASP A 24 22.38 1.63 -20.05
CA ASP A 24 23.79 1.21 -20.07
C ASP A 24 24.38 0.98 -18.67
N LYS A 25 23.55 0.57 -17.69
CA LYS A 25 23.98 0.25 -16.31
C LYS A 25 23.65 -1.17 -15.85
N SER A 26 23.13 -2.02 -16.75
CA SER A 26 22.72 -3.40 -16.43
C SER A 26 23.68 -4.49 -16.95
N ALA A 27 24.66 -4.15 -17.80
CA ALA A 27 25.59 -5.13 -18.37
C ALA A 27 26.70 -5.54 -17.38
N GLU A 28 27.11 -4.67 -16.46
CA GLU A 28 28.23 -4.93 -15.55
C GLU A 28 27.84 -5.80 -14.33
N ARG A 29 26.54 -5.92 -14.03
CA ARG A 29 26.03 -6.79 -12.96
C ARG A 29 25.84 -8.25 -13.39
N ALA A 30 26.15 -8.59 -14.64
CA ALA A 30 25.93 -9.93 -15.20
C ALA A 30 27.09 -10.93 -14.96
N LYS A 31 28.22 -10.51 -14.37
CA LYS A 31 29.42 -11.36 -14.18
C LYS A 31 29.71 -11.78 -12.73
N ARG A 32 28.75 -11.69 -11.80
CA ARG A 32 28.94 -12.25 -10.45
C ARG A 32 28.48 -13.71 -10.43
N PRO A 33 29.33 -14.70 -10.08
CA PRO A 33 28.90 -16.09 -9.96
C PRO A 33 27.82 -16.21 -8.86
N ARG A 34 26.71 -16.89 -9.20
CA ARG A 34 25.65 -17.24 -8.24
C ARG A 34 26.21 -18.22 -7.22
N SER A 35 26.40 -17.76 -5.98
CA SER A 35 26.60 -18.66 -4.84
C SER A 35 25.37 -19.55 -4.69
N THR A 36 25.60 -20.85 -4.66
CA THR A 36 24.67 -21.96 -4.46
C THR A 36 23.76 -21.74 -3.24
N THR A 37 22.55 -21.21 -3.45
CA THR A 37 21.48 -21.29 -2.46
C THR A 37 20.82 -22.65 -2.56
N LYS A 38 21.11 -23.50 -1.57
CA LYS A 38 20.42 -24.73 -1.23
C LYS A 38 18.90 -24.47 -1.24
N GLU A 39 18.17 -25.20 -2.08
CA GLU A 39 16.72 -25.09 -2.20
C GLU A 39 16.07 -25.41 -0.85
N TRP A 40 15.31 -24.45 -0.32
CA TRP A 40 14.48 -24.69 0.86
C TRP A 40 13.13 -25.22 0.39
N ILE A 41 12.92 -26.52 0.57
CA ILE A 41 11.64 -27.19 0.35
C ILE A 41 10.80 -26.99 1.61
N ALA A 42 9.69 -26.27 1.50
CA ALA A 42 8.74 -26.11 2.60
C ALA A 42 7.96 -27.43 2.81
N PRO A 43 7.86 -27.97 4.04
CA PRO A 43 6.95 -29.07 4.32
C PRO A 43 5.50 -28.59 4.25
N SER A 44 4.73 -29.21 3.36
CA SER A 44 3.28 -29.08 3.27
C SER A 44 2.64 -29.87 4.40
N SER A 45 2.28 -29.21 5.51
CA SER A 45 1.35 -29.72 6.51
C SER A 45 0.06 -28.91 6.41
N ASN A 46 -0.91 -29.47 5.68
CA ASN A 46 -2.32 -29.21 5.94
C ASN A 46 -2.61 -29.82 7.31
N ASP A 47 -3.00 -29.00 8.28
CA ASP A 47 -4.05 -29.36 9.22
C ASP A 47 -4.64 -28.06 9.78
N LYS A 48 -5.97 -27.96 9.67
CA LYS A 48 -6.78 -26.88 10.23
C LYS A 48 -7.13 -27.28 11.66
N GLU A 49 -6.58 -26.59 12.65
CA GLU A 49 -7.20 -26.49 13.97
C GLU A 49 -7.05 -25.07 14.53
N GLU A 50 -8.16 -24.54 15.04
CA GLU A 50 -8.25 -23.22 15.67
C GLU A 50 -7.66 -23.22 17.09
N PRO A 51 -6.98 -22.15 17.55
CA PRO A 51 -6.41 -22.14 18.89
C PRO A 51 -7.41 -21.63 19.94
N LYS A 52 -7.82 -22.52 20.87
CA LYS A 52 -8.27 -22.14 22.22
C LYS A 52 -7.05 -21.79 23.10
N PRO A 53 -7.11 -20.77 23.97
CA PRO A 53 -5.97 -20.41 24.80
C PRO A 53 -5.84 -21.37 25.98
N SER A 54 -4.99 -22.39 25.85
CA SER A 54 -4.53 -23.18 27.00
C SER A 54 -3.13 -22.74 27.39
N THR A 55 -2.99 -22.18 28.58
CA THR A 55 -1.74 -21.85 29.25
C THR A 55 -0.97 -23.14 29.52
N LYS A 56 -0.15 -23.59 28.58
CA LYS A 56 0.77 -24.71 28.77
C LYS A 56 2.18 -24.15 28.67
N THR A 57 2.92 -24.23 29.78
CA THR A 57 4.36 -24.08 29.80
C THR A 57 4.97 -25.01 28.74
N PRO A 58 5.91 -24.53 27.90
CA PRO A 58 6.48 -25.38 26.86
C PRO A 58 7.29 -26.51 27.50
N SER A 59 6.82 -27.74 27.34
CA SER A 59 7.57 -28.94 27.69
C SER A 59 8.82 -29.01 26.80
N ILE A 60 9.99 -28.99 27.42
CA ILE A 60 11.29 -29.05 26.74
C ILE A 60 11.56 -30.51 26.38
N VAL A 61 11.32 -30.86 25.12
CA VAL A 61 11.65 -32.19 24.58
C VAL A 61 13.14 -32.19 24.18
N PRO A 62 13.94 -33.19 24.60
CA PRO A 62 15.33 -33.29 24.17
C PRO A 62 15.43 -33.45 22.64
N ASN A 63 16.44 -32.82 22.04
CA ASN A 63 16.73 -32.75 20.59
C ASN A 63 15.80 -31.87 19.72
N GLN A 64 15.01 -30.95 20.31
CA GLN A 64 14.26 -29.95 19.56
C GLN A 64 14.66 -28.51 19.96
N ILE A 65 14.99 -27.66 18.98
CA ILE A 65 15.23 -26.24 19.22
C ILE A 65 13.87 -25.55 19.39
N THR A 66 13.55 -25.13 20.61
CA THR A 66 12.35 -24.35 20.92
C THR A 66 12.72 -22.87 21.07
N PHE A 67 12.11 -21.99 20.28
CA PHE A 67 12.34 -20.54 20.36
C PHE A 67 11.38 -19.90 21.37
N GLY A 68 11.72 -20.01 22.65
CA GLY A 68 11.03 -19.31 23.74
C GLY A 68 11.51 -17.86 23.89
N ARG A 69 10.61 -16.95 24.30
CA ARG A 69 10.98 -15.58 24.70
C ARG A 69 11.61 -15.63 26.09
N PHE A 70 12.93 -15.44 26.17
CA PHE A 70 13.63 -15.33 27.46
C PHE A 70 13.53 -13.88 27.96
N GLU A 71 13.05 -13.70 29.19
CA GLU A 71 13.08 -12.41 29.90
C GLU A 71 14.07 -12.53 31.05
N PHE A 72 15.19 -11.80 30.96
CA PHE A 72 16.18 -11.74 32.03
C PHE A 72 15.66 -10.82 33.13
N LYS A 73 15.35 -11.38 34.31
CA LYS A 73 15.09 -10.61 35.52
C LYS A 73 16.42 -10.42 36.25
N THR A 74 16.98 -9.22 36.19
CA THR A 74 18.07 -8.79 37.07
C THR A 74 17.47 -8.39 38.42
N GLU A 75 18.10 -8.81 39.52
CA GLU A 75 17.59 -8.74 40.89
C GLU A 75 17.28 -7.31 41.40
N ASP A 76 17.76 -6.27 40.70
CA ASP A 76 17.50 -4.85 41.01
C ASP A 76 16.34 -4.20 40.22
N SER A 77 15.51 -4.97 39.50
CA SER A 77 14.38 -4.40 38.76
C SER A 77 13.23 -4.04 39.71
N VAL A 78 13.25 -2.83 40.27
CA VAL A 78 12.09 -2.15 40.86
C VAL A 78 10.88 -2.37 39.97
N ASP A 79 9.78 -2.84 40.57
CA ASP A 79 8.47 -3.09 39.96
C ASP A 79 7.97 -1.85 39.20
N THR A 80 8.49 -1.67 37.98
CA THR A 80 7.96 -0.72 37.02
C THR A 80 6.80 -1.43 36.35
N SER A 81 5.72 -1.65 37.12
CA SER A 81 4.42 -2.00 36.57
C SER A 81 4.22 -1.12 35.33
N PRO A 82 3.99 -1.70 34.14
CA PRO A 82 3.97 -0.92 32.91
C PRO A 82 2.77 0.01 33.01
N LYS A 83 3.00 1.25 33.48
CA LYS A 83 2.04 2.35 33.39
C LYS A 83 1.60 2.33 31.95
N LYS A 84 0.35 1.92 31.69
CA LYS A 84 -0.23 1.79 30.35
C LYS A 84 0.00 3.13 29.67
N LYS A 85 1.05 3.25 28.86
CA LYS A 85 1.32 4.44 28.08
C LYS A 85 0.06 4.62 27.25
N LYS A 86 -0.73 5.66 27.52
CA LYS A 86 -1.94 5.97 26.76
C LYS A 86 -1.53 5.92 25.29
N THR A 87 -1.90 4.86 24.59
CA THR A 87 -1.52 4.70 23.20
C THR A 87 -2.18 5.87 22.50
N LYS A 88 -1.38 6.82 22.01
CA LYS A 88 -1.89 7.92 21.21
C LYS A 88 -2.68 7.26 20.10
N LYS A 89 -4.01 7.36 20.14
CA LYS A 89 -4.89 6.80 19.11
C LYS A 89 -4.26 7.23 17.79
N PHE A 90 -3.85 6.27 16.94
CA PHE A 90 -3.20 6.56 15.67
C PHE A 90 -4.24 7.26 14.78
N GLN A 91 -4.41 8.56 14.97
CA GLN A 91 -5.29 9.36 14.17
C GLN A 91 -4.74 9.33 12.75
N ASN A 92 -5.63 9.01 11.82
CA ASN A 92 -5.33 9.04 10.40
C ASN A 92 -4.65 10.38 10.04
N LYS A 93 -3.48 10.34 9.38
CA LYS A 93 -2.74 11.56 9.01
C LYS A 93 -3.58 12.62 8.28
N LYS A 94 -4.54 12.18 7.45
CA LYS A 94 -5.52 13.08 6.80
C LYS A 94 -6.41 13.79 7.82
N GLN A 95 -6.90 13.07 8.84
CA GLN A 95 -7.74 13.63 9.90
C GLN A 95 -6.98 14.63 10.77
N GLN A 96 -5.71 14.35 11.09
CA GLN A 96 -4.85 15.32 11.78
C GLN A 96 -4.68 16.62 10.98
N LEU A 97 -4.48 16.53 9.66
CA LEU A 97 -4.37 17.72 8.82
C LEU A 97 -5.68 18.51 8.73
N ILE A 98 -6.83 17.83 8.74
CA ILE A 98 -8.16 18.46 8.75
C ILE A 98 -8.40 19.16 10.09
N SER A 99 -8.06 18.52 11.22
CA SER A 99 -8.23 19.16 12.52
C SER A 99 -7.31 20.37 12.70
N THR A 100 -6.06 20.30 12.21
CA THR A 100 -5.17 21.47 12.17
C THR A 100 -5.73 22.58 11.30
N LEU A 101 -6.26 22.26 10.11
CA LEU A 101 -6.89 23.25 9.22
C LEU A 101 -8.05 23.97 9.92
N LYS A 102 -8.94 23.21 10.58
CA LYS A 102 -10.08 23.77 11.30
C LYS A 102 -9.64 24.72 12.42
N LYS A 103 -8.58 24.37 13.17
CA LYS A 103 -8.03 25.24 14.22
C LYS A 103 -7.50 26.54 13.66
N VAL A 104 -6.71 26.47 12.60
CA VAL A 104 -6.16 27.65 11.93
C VAL A 104 -7.27 28.54 11.39
N GLU A 105 -8.28 27.96 10.76
CA GLU A 105 -9.44 28.72 10.24
C GLU A 105 -10.20 29.39 11.40
N SER A 106 -10.52 28.67 12.48
CA SER A 106 -11.20 29.27 13.64
C SER A 106 -10.37 30.37 14.32
N GLU A 107 -9.05 30.21 14.41
CA GLU A 107 -8.18 31.22 14.98
C GLU A 107 -8.09 32.48 14.11
N GLN A 108 -8.12 32.31 12.79
CA GLN A 108 -8.15 33.42 11.85
C GLN A 108 -9.48 34.17 11.91
N ASP A 109 -10.59 33.45 11.98
CA ASP A 109 -11.93 34.01 12.08
C ASP A 109 -12.08 34.81 13.38
N GLU A 110 -11.58 34.29 14.50
CA GLU A 110 -11.59 35.00 15.79
C GLU A 110 -10.77 36.30 15.75
N ILE A 111 -9.59 36.27 15.14
CA ILE A 111 -8.77 37.48 14.98
C ILE A 111 -9.48 38.50 14.06
N ASN A 112 -10.16 38.03 13.01
CA ASN A 112 -10.88 38.91 12.10
C ASN A 112 -12.07 39.57 12.80
N ARG A 113 -12.86 38.83 13.59
CA ARG A 113 -13.95 39.37 14.42
C ARG A 113 -13.46 40.43 15.39
N LEU A 114 -12.38 40.13 16.13
CA LEU A 114 -11.81 41.10 17.09
C LEU A 114 -11.28 42.36 16.40
N LYS A 115 -10.80 42.27 15.15
CA LYS A 115 -10.40 43.46 14.38
C LYS A 115 -11.57 44.30 13.91
N GLU A 116 -12.71 43.68 13.63
CA GLU A 116 -13.95 44.36 13.26
C GLU A 116 -14.56 45.09 14.47
N GLU A 117 -14.51 44.48 15.65
CA GLU A 117 -14.99 45.09 16.91
C GLU A 117 -14.01 46.15 17.44
N ASN A 118 -12.73 45.78 17.61
CA ASN A 118 -11.68 46.62 18.20
C ASN A 118 -10.36 46.51 17.41
N PRO A 119 -10.05 47.48 16.52
CA PRO A 119 -8.89 47.36 15.62
C PRO A 119 -7.54 47.34 16.34
N GLU A 120 -7.42 48.01 17.50
CA GLU A 120 -6.18 48.06 18.28
C GLU A 120 -5.91 46.75 19.02
N GLU A 121 -6.92 46.20 19.71
CA GLU A 121 -6.82 44.91 20.40
C GLU A 121 -6.51 43.77 19.41
N GLY A 122 -7.17 43.77 18.25
CA GLY A 122 -6.91 42.79 17.20
C GLY A 122 -5.47 42.83 16.66
N LYS A 123 -4.86 44.03 16.54
CA LYS A 123 -3.45 44.19 16.14
C LYS A 123 -2.50 43.69 17.23
N GLU A 124 -2.79 43.98 18.50
CA GLU A 124 -1.95 43.54 19.63
C GLU A 124 -1.94 42.01 19.77
N ILE A 125 -3.11 41.36 19.68
CA ILE A 125 -3.23 39.90 19.73
C ILE A 125 -2.48 39.27 18.55
N LEU A 126 -2.61 39.81 17.35
CA LEU A 126 -1.88 39.33 16.17
C LEU A 126 -0.37 39.48 16.34
N ARG A 127 0.10 40.61 16.88
CA ARG A 127 1.51 40.85 17.21
C ARG A 127 2.01 39.81 18.21
N SER A 128 1.30 39.61 19.32
CA SER A 128 1.64 38.62 20.35
C SER A 128 1.72 37.20 19.78
N LYS A 129 0.73 36.80 18.96
CA LYS A 129 0.74 35.49 18.28
C LYS A 129 1.95 35.35 17.36
N ASN A 130 2.24 36.37 16.55
CA ASN A 130 3.39 36.34 15.65
C ASN A 130 4.72 36.16 16.40
N TRP A 131 4.92 36.88 17.50
CA TRP A 131 6.10 36.73 18.36
C TRP A 131 6.21 35.32 18.96
N LYS A 132 5.10 34.77 19.49
CA LYS A 132 5.07 33.39 20.00
C LYS A 132 5.43 32.39 18.91
N THR A 133 4.90 32.55 17.69
CA THR A 133 5.23 31.65 16.57
C THR A 133 6.70 31.78 16.14
N ALA A 134 7.26 32.99 16.15
CA ALA A 134 8.65 33.24 15.80
C ALA A 134 9.59 32.60 16.82
N LEU A 135 9.29 32.74 18.12
CA LEU A 135 10.06 32.12 19.19
C LEU A 135 10.00 30.58 19.12
N ALA A 136 8.81 30.01 18.92
CA ALA A 136 8.66 28.56 18.77
C ALA A 136 9.38 28.01 17.53
N LYS A 137 9.37 28.75 16.40
CA LYS A 137 10.17 28.40 15.21
C LYS A 137 11.67 28.48 15.49
N ALA A 138 12.14 29.52 16.21
CA ALA A 138 13.54 29.66 16.61
C ALA A 138 13.99 28.52 17.53
N LYS A 139 13.10 28.05 18.41
CA LYS A 139 13.31 26.85 19.24
C LYS A 139 13.38 25.54 18.41
N GLY A 140 13.01 25.58 17.14
CA GLY A 140 13.02 24.42 16.23
C GLY A 140 11.70 23.65 16.17
N GLU A 141 10.60 24.20 16.71
CA GLU A 141 9.28 23.57 16.63
C GLU A 141 8.68 23.68 15.21
N LYS A 142 8.19 22.55 14.69
CA LYS A 142 7.60 22.47 13.34
C LYS A 142 6.12 22.85 13.35
N ILE A 143 5.86 24.15 13.24
CA ILE A 143 4.52 24.74 13.21
C ILE A 143 3.88 24.61 11.82
N ARG A 144 2.58 24.30 11.73
CA ARG A 144 1.88 23.99 10.46
C ARG A 144 0.60 24.82 10.29
N ASP A 145 0.75 26.13 10.16
CA ASP A 145 -0.39 27.05 10.24
C ASP A 145 -0.84 27.61 8.88
N ASN A 146 -0.17 27.25 7.79
CA ASN A 146 -0.52 27.77 6.45
C ASN A 146 -1.72 27.02 5.83
N VAL A 147 -2.88 27.68 5.73
CA VAL A 147 -4.15 27.15 5.17
C VAL A 147 -3.96 26.51 3.79
N GLN A 148 -3.31 27.21 2.85
CA GLN A 148 -3.11 26.71 1.48
C GLN A 148 -2.28 25.41 1.46
N LEU A 149 -1.23 25.32 2.27
CA LEU A 149 -0.37 24.14 2.36
C LEU A 149 -1.08 22.97 3.05
N LEU A 150 -1.92 23.24 4.04
CA LEU A 150 -2.76 22.23 4.69
C LEU A 150 -3.77 21.64 3.68
N ARG A 151 -4.48 22.48 2.92
CA ARG A 151 -5.40 22.04 1.85
C ARG A 151 -4.68 21.20 0.80
N LYS A 152 -3.50 21.63 0.32
CA LYS A 152 -2.66 20.84 -0.62
C LYS A 152 -2.22 19.50 -0.02
N SER A 153 -1.85 19.49 1.26
CA SER A 153 -1.43 18.27 1.97
C SER A 153 -2.58 17.28 2.11
N ILE A 154 -3.80 17.74 2.42
CA ILE A 154 -5.01 16.91 2.47
C ILE A 154 -5.27 16.28 1.10
N LYS A 155 -5.21 17.06 0.01
CA LYS A 155 -5.35 16.56 -1.37
C LYS A 155 -4.25 15.55 -1.74
N LYS A 156 -3.01 15.75 -1.30
CA LYS A 156 -1.91 14.79 -1.51
C LYS A 156 -2.18 13.47 -0.79
N GLN A 157 -2.68 13.53 0.45
CA GLN A 157 -3.04 12.35 1.22
C GLN A 157 -4.22 11.58 0.59
N SER A 158 -5.24 12.27 0.07
CA SER A 158 -6.34 11.60 -0.63
C SER A 158 -5.87 10.90 -1.90
N LYS A 159 -5.08 11.59 -2.75
CA LYS A 159 -4.49 11.00 -3.97
C LYS A 159 -3.59 9.79 -3.66
N LEU A 160 -2.82 9.84 -2.59
CA LEU A 160 -1.97 8.70 -2.18
C LEU A 160 -2.82 7.48 -1.80
N ARG A 161 -3.92 7.70 -1.07
CA ARG A 161 -4.87 6.63 -0.72
C ARG A 161 -5.55 6.06 -1.95
N GLU A 162 -5.99 6.90 -2.87
CA GLU A 162 -6.60 6.48 -4.14
C GLU A 162 -5.65 5.63 -4.99
N ARG A 163 -4.39 6.07 -5.15
CA ARG A 163 -3.35 5.29 -5.85
C ARG A 163 -3.13 3.93 -5.21
N SER A 164 -3.09 3.90 -3.87
CA SER A 164 -2.94 2.66 -3.12
C SER A 164 -4.16 1.76 -3.33
N ALA A 165 -5.38 2.28 -3.21
CA ALA A 165 -6.61 1.52 -3.45
C ALA A 165 -6.65 0.94 -4.87
N LYS A 166 -6.35 1.74 -5.90
CA LYS A 166 -6.27 1.29 -7.30
C LYS A 166 -5.23 0.18 -7.49
N LYS A 167 -4.04 0.30 -6.88
CA LYS A 167 -3.00 -0.73 -6.92
C LYS A 167 -3.48 -2.04 -6.29
N TRP A 168 -4.14 -1.96 -5.12
CA TRP A 168 -4.67 -3.14 -4.44
C TRP A 168 -5.79 -3.82 -5.24
N GLN A 169 -6.70 -3.03 -5.83
CA GLN A 169 -7.75 -3.55 -6.71
C GLN A 169 -7.15 -4.25 -7.95
N ARG A 170 -6.14 -3.64 -8.59
CA ARG A 170 -5.41 -4.26 -9.70
C ARG A 170 -4.75 -5.57 -9.30
N ASN A 171 -4.06 -5.59 -8.15
CA ASN A 171 -3.41 -6.81 -7.68
C ASN A 171 -4.42 -7.92 -7.38
N LYS A 172 -5.57 -7.58 -6.79
CA LYS A 172 -6.65 -8.53 -6.54
C LYS A 172 -7.24 -9.09 -7.84
N SER A 173 -7.52 -8.24 -8.82
CA SER A 173 -8.05 -8.68 -10.11
C SER A 173 -7.04 -9.54 -10.88
N GLU A 174 -5.76 -9.17 -10.88
CA GLU A 174 -4.69 -9.95 -11.52
C GLU A 174 -4.48 -11.31 -10.85
N THR A 175 -4.53 -11.36 -9.51
CA THR A 175 -4.45 -12.63 -8.76
C THR A 175 -5.63 -13.53 -9.10
N ASN A 176 -6.86 -12.97 -9.10
CA ASN A 176 -8.06 -13.73 -9.44
C ASN A 176 -8.02 -14.25 -10.89
N LYS A 177 -7.54 -13.44 -11.83
CA LYS A 177 -7.35 -13.87 -13.24
C LYS A 177 -6.37 -15.03 -13.33
N ARG A 178 -5.19 -14.92 -12.70
CA ARG A 178 -4.19 -16.01 -12.69
C ARG A 178 -4.72 -17.30 -12.08
N VAL A 179 -5.50 -17.20 -11.00
CA VAL A 179 -6.15 -18.36 -10.37
C VAL A 179 -7.16 -18.97 -11.33
N LYS A 180 -8.02 -18.16 -11.94
CA LYS A 180 -9.03 -18.61 -12.90
C LYS A 180 -8.40 -19.29 -14.12
N GLU A 181 -7.39 -18.67 -14.74
CA GLU A 181 -6.67 -19.23 -15.89
C GLU A 181 -6.03 -20.59 -15.56
N LYS A 182 -5.44 -20.75 -14.37
CA LYS A 182 -4.88 -22.03 -13.93
C LYS A 182 -5.96 -23.09 -13.74
N GLN A 183 -7.10 -22.71 -13.16
CA GLN A 183 -8.22 -23.62 -12.98
C GLN A 183 -8.85 -24.03 -14.32
N GLU A 184 -9.05 -23.10 -15.24
CA GLU A 184 -9.53 -23.36 -16.60
C GLU A 184 -8.59 -24.31 -17.35
N LYS A 185 -7.27 -24.07 -17.31
CA LYS A 185 -6.26 -24.98 -17.88
C LYS A 185 -6.33 -26.38 -17.26
N ARG A 186 -6.56 -26.49 -15.95
CA ARG A 186 -6.73 -27.79 -15.29
C ARG A 186 -8.01 -28.48 -15.76
N GLN A 187 -9.12 -27.76 -15.85
CA GLN A 187 -10.40 -28.30 -16.31
C GLN A 187 -10.32 -28.79 -17.76
N THR A 188 -9.72 -28.01 -18.67
CA THR A 188 -9.54 -28.43 -20.07
C THR A 188 -8.63 -29.64 -20.19
N ASN A 189 -7.53 -29.71 -19.44
CA ASN A 189 -6.65 -30.89 -19.41
C ASN A 189 -7.36 -32.13 -18.84
N LEU A 190 -8.16 -31.98 -17.79
CA LEU A 190 -8.95 -33.09 -17.24
C LEU A 190 -10.03 -33.55 -18.22
N GLN A 191 -10.68 -32.63 -18.91
CA GLN A 191 -11.67 -32.95 -19.93
C GLN A 191 -11.04 -33.70 -21.10
N LYS A 192 -9.91 -33.20 -21.62
CA LYS A 192 -9.13 -33.89 -22.66
C LYS A 192 -8.74 -35.31 -22.23
N ARG A 193 -8.27 -35.51 -20.99
CA ARG A 193 -7.96 -36.85 -20.46
C ARG A 193 -9.19 -37.77 -20.42
N LYS A 194 -10.36 -37.25 -20.04
CA LYS A 194 -11.62 -38.02 -20.05
C LYS A 194 -12.02 -38.40 -21.47
N ASP A 195 -11.93 -37.47 -22.41
CA ASP A 195 -12.32 -37.68 -23.80
C ASP A 195 -11.34 -38.63 -24.52
N ASP A 196 -10.04 -38.52 -24.25
CA ASP A 196 -9.01 -39.45 -24.72
C ASP A 196 -9.24 -40.87 -24.17
N LYS A 197 -9.65 -41.01 -22.90
CA LYS A 197 -10.01 -42.32 -22.32
C LYS A 197 -11.23 -42.90 -23.03
N LYS A 198 -12.29 -42.10 -23.24
CA LYS A 198 -13.49 -42.52 -23.97
C LYS A 198 -13.18 -42.91 -25.41
N SER A 199 -12.36 -42.12 -26.12
CA SER A 199 -11.97 -42.39 -27.51
C SER A 199 -11.13 -43.66 -27.63
N LYS A 200 -10.19 -43.89 -26.70
CA LYS A 200 -9.44 -45.17 -26.61
C LYS A 200 -10.35 -46.37 -26.40
N ILE A 201 -11.35 -46.25 -25.51
CA ILE A 201 -12.34 -47.32 -25.28
C ILE A 201 -13.16 -47.57 -26.56
N LYS A 202 -13.70 -46.53 -27.19
CA LYS A 202 -14.45 -46.64 -28.46
C LYS A 202 -13.62 -47.31 -29.56
N LYS A 203 -12.37 -46.86 -29.78
CA LYS A 203 -11.44 -47.45 -30.76
C LYS A 203 -11.19 -48.94 -30.49
N ARG A 204 -11.04 -49.35 -29.23
CA ARG A 204 -10.88 -50.77 -28.85
C ARG A 204 -12.14 -51.60 -29.14
N LEU A 205 -13.33 -51.06 -28.92
CA LEU A 205 -14.60 -51.75 -29.19
C LEU A 205 -14.84 -51.92 -30.70
N ILE A 206 -14.57 -50.88 -31.50
CA ILE A 206 -14.62 -50.95 -32.97
C ILE A 206 -13.65 -52.02 -33.49
N LYS A 207 -12.39 -52.03 -33.01
CA LYS A 207 -11.39 -53.05 -33.41
C LYS A 207 -11.84 -54.49 -33.06
N LYS A 208 -12.66 -54.66 -32.03
CA LYS A 208 -13.22 -55.96 -31.62
C LYS A 208 -14.55 -56.30 -32.32
N GLY A 209 -15.02 -55.49 -33.26
CA GLY A 209 -16.30 -55.68 -33.94
C GLY A 209 -17.54 -55.50 -33.05
N ARG A 210 -17.37 -55.01 -31.81
CA ARG A 210 -18.47 -54.82 -30.84
C ARG A 210 -19.23 -53.50 -31.04
N LEU A 211 -18.72 -52.63 -31.91
CA LEU A 211 -19.29 -51.31 -32.18
C LEU A 211 -19.08 -51.05 -33.67
N ILE A 212 -20.18 -51.01 -34.42
CA ILE A 212 -20.18 -50.68 -35.85
C ILE A 212 -20.10 -49.16 -35.94
N SER A 213 -19.12 -48.66 -36.70
CA SER A 213 -18.91 -47.22 -36.87
C SER A 213 -19.94 -46.61 -37.80
#